data_AF-B1W5Q0-F1
#
_entry.id   AF-B1W5Q0-F1
#
_cell.length_a   1.000
_cell.length_b   1.000
_cell.length_c   1.000
_cell.angle_alpha   90.00
_cell.angle_beta   90.00
_cell.angle_gamma   90.00
#
_symmetry.space_group_name_H-M   'P 1'
#
loop_
_entity.id
_entity.type
_entity.pdbx_description
1 polymer ?
#
loop_
_entity_poly.entity_id
_entity_poly.type
_entity_poly.pdbx_seq_one_letter_code
_entity_poly.pdbx_strand_id
1 'polypeptide(L)'
;MRALVRWHPALMITAGLMVVVSLFHAVGIVVDDRMYGQSPAWIKPLKFSLSFIVYTAWLGALVHLLEKTSGSLERKARKFGNWIVIAVWAEMFFLDLQTLRGTTVHFNFRTVLDAVIFESVGAIATTLVVINLLLVAVVLKKRAAAPPVMLALKIGTWLLVASSLVGIYMAFPTEPGGWSNDVVGAHSVGADIDHDVTPVIFWAAEGGDLRVSHFIGLHAFQLLPLIAMFLSRWVDRRMVWVLGTGYTAVFLLSLVQALAGEAPFEPSAPTLLAGGAILAGTLAGIVWARLNPSDAPPVPPAPERATEPESVNL
;
A
#
# COMPACT_ATOMS: atom_id res chain seq x y z
N MET A 1 2.93 20.15 14.42
CA MET A 1 3.33 18.87 15.05
C MET A 1 2.33 18.37 16.09
N ARG A 2 1.94 19.15 17.13
CA ARG A 2 0.99 18.71 18.18
C ARG A 2 -0.38 18.21 17.66
N ALA A 3 -0.87 18.72 16.53
CA ALA A 3 -2.14 18.28 15.93
C ALA A 3 -2.05 16.94 15.17
N LEU A 4 -0.87 16.58 14.63
CA LEU A 4 -0.64 15.29 13.95
C LEU A 4 -0.33 14.17 14.95
N VAL A 5 0.42 14.48 16.02
CA VAL A 5 0.69 13.55 17.14
C VAL A 5 -0.57 13.20 17.93
N ARG A 6 -1.64 14.00 17.79
CA ARG A 6 -2.97 13.75 18.37
C ARG A 6 -3.74 12.62 17.71
N TRP A 7 -3.31 12.12 16.56
CA TRP A 7 -3.80 10.85 16.02
C TRP A 7 -3.26 9.70 16.87
N HIS A 8 -3.20 8.47 16.35
CA HIS A 8 -2.60 7.37 17.07
C HIS A 8 -1.09 7.63 17.32
N PRO A 9 -0.65 7.89 18.57
CA PRO A 9 0.68 8.47 18.80
C PRO A 9 1.82 7.55 18.37
N ALA A 10 1.69 6.24 18.59
CA ALA A 10 2.76 5.29 18.26
C ALA A 10 2.95 5.15 16.75
N LEU A 11 1.86 5.16 15.98
CA LEU A 11 1.92 5.15 14.51
C LEU A 11 2.56 6.43 13.97
N MET A 12 2.19 7.60 14.52
CA MET A 12 2.75 8.88 14.06
C MET A 12 4.20 9.09 14.46
N ILE A 13 4.61 8.61 15.65
CA ILE A 13 6.01 8.58 16.06
C ILE A 13 6.80 7.65 15.14
N THR A 14 6.27 6.46 14.85
CA THR A 14 6.90 5.52 13.90
C THR A 14 7.07 6.17 12.53
N ALA A 15 6.06 6.86 12.01
CA ALA A 15 6.17 7.60 10.74
C ALA A 15 7.34 8.60 10.74
N GLY A 16 7.50 9.35 11.84
CA GLY A 16 8.61 10.31 11.99
C GLY A 16 9.98 9.63 12.12
N LEU A 17 10.08 8.54 12.88
CA LEU A 17 11.32 7.76 13.02
C LEU A 17 11.71 7.09 11.69
N MET A 18 10.74 6.64 10.89
CA MET A 18 11.00 6.06 9.58
C MET A 18 11.65 7.06 8.61
N VAL A 19 11.42 8.37 8.77
CA VAL A 19 12.17 9.40 8.00
C VAL A 19 13.66 9.32 8.32
N VAL A 20 14.02 9.23 9.61
CA VAL A 20 15.41 9.13 10.05
C VAL A 20 16.05 7.82 9.56
N VAL A 21 15.31 6.72 9.66
CA VAL A 21 15.73 5.39 9.15
C VAL A 21 15.93 5.43 7.62
N SER A 22 15.05 6.09 6.86
CA SER A 22 15.24 6.27 5.42
C SER A 22 16.50 7.07 5.08
N LEU A 23 16.81 8.13 5.84
CA LEU A 23 18.06 8.87 5.66
C LEU A 23 19.29 7.98 5.94
N PHE A 24 19.23 7.17 6.99
CA PHE A 24 20.27 6.19 7.29
C PHE A 24 20.46 5.18 6.13
N HIS A 25 19.38 4.63 5.58
CA HIS A 25 19.46 3.73 4.41
C HIS A 25 19.99 4.42 3.15
N ALA A 26 19.64 5.70 2.94
CA ALA A 26 20.18 6.49 1.84
C ALA A 26 21.69 6.69 1.98
N VAL A 27 22.20 6.95 3.19
CA VAL A 27 23.65 6.96 3.45
C VAL A 27 24.25 5.58 3.18
N GLY A 28 23.57 4.50 3.60
CA GLY A 28 23.97 3.13 3.31
C GLY A 28 24.22 2.87 1.82
N ILE A 29 23.34 3.34 0.93
CA ILE A 29 23.53 3.22 -0.53
C ILE A 29 24.83 3.88 -1.02
N VAL A 30 25.29 4.94 -0.35
CA VAL A 30 26.47 5.71 -0.77
C VAL A 30 27.77 5.11 -0.22
N VAL A 31 27.73 4.57 1.01
CA VAL A 31 28.95 4.14 1.72
C VAL A 31 29.22 2.64 1.64
N ASP A 32 28.22 1.84 1.26
CA ASP A 32 28.31 0.39 1.13
C ASP A 32 28.20 0.01 -0.35
N ASP A 33 29.28 -0.55 -0.89
CA ASP A 33 29.44 -0.93 -2.28
C ASP A 33 28.84 -2.31 -2.62
N ARG A 34 28.27 -3.01 -1.63
CA ARG A 34 27.66 -4.32 -1.85
C ARG A 34 26.41 -4.22 -2.72
N MET A 35 26.31 -5.18 -3.64
CA MET A 35 25.18 -5.32 -4.58
C MET A 35 24.49 -6.68 -4.37
N TYR A 36 23.17 -6.71 -4.53
CA TYR A 36 22.38 -7.92 -4.66
C TYR A 36 21.81 -7.97 -6.07
N GLY A 37 22.39 -8.82 -6.93
CA GLY A 37 22.20 -8.71 -8.38
C GLY A 37 22.70 -7.34 -8.86
N GLN A 38 21.88 -6.65 -9.65
CA GLN A 38 22.17 -5.29 -10.14
C GLN A 38 21.66 -4.17 -9.22
N SER A 39 21.32 -4.47 -7.95
CA SER A 39 20.73 -3.51 -7.00
C SER A 39 21.61 -3.25 -5.76
N PRO A 40 21.77 -2.00 -5.29
CA PRO A 40 22.50 -1.69 -4.05
C PRO A 40 21.90 -2.37 -2.83
N ALA A 41 22.73 -2.87 -1.92
CA ALA A 41 22.29 -3.67 -0.76
C ALA A 41 21.25 -2.95 0.13
N TRP A 42 21.34 -1.62 0.22
CA TRP A 42 20.47 -0.77 1.05
C TRP A 42 19.22 -0.23 0.33
N ILE A 43 19.06 -0.48 -0.97
CA ILE A 43 17.91 0.06 -1.72
C ILE A 43 16.57 -0.49 -1.21
N LYS A 44 16.55 -1.76 -0.78
CA LYS A 44 15.35 -2.41 -0.29
C LYS A 44 14.93 -1.87 1.08
N PRO A 45 15.80 -1.82 2.11
CA PRO A 45 15.52 -1.10 3.36
C PRO A 45 15.06 0.35 3.13
N LEU A 46 15.67 1.08 2.18
CA LEU A 46 15.25 2.44 1.84
C LEU A 46 13.80 2.48 1.35
N LYS A 47 13.43 1.65 0.36
CA LYS A 47 12.06 1.60 -0.18
C LYS A 47 11.03 1.23 0.90
N PHE A 48 11.34 0.26 1.76
CA PHE A 48 10.44 -0.16 2.82
C PHE A 48 10.26 0.93 3.88
N SER A 49 11.35 1.55 4.36
CA SER A 49 11.26 2.65 5.32
C SER A 49 10.47 3.84 4.75
N LEU A 50 10.69 4.23 3.49
CA LEU A 50 9.91 5.27 2.82
C LEU A 50 8.42 4.93 2.73
N SER A 51 8.09 3.70 2.34
CA SER A 51 6.70 3.20 2.29
C SER A 51 6.07 3.22 3.69
N PHE A 52 6.81 2.83 4.72
CA PHE A 52 6.32 2.80 6.10
C PHE A 52 6.03 4.17 6.69
N ILE A 53 6.67 5.26 6.21
CA ILE A 53 6.28 6.63 6.57
C ILE A 53 4.81 6.86 6.18
N VAL A 54 4.48 6.61 4.91
CA VAL A 54 3.14 6.86 4.37
C VAL A 54 2.14 5.87 4.94
N TYR A 55 2.52 4.61 5.09
CA TYR A 55 1.68 3.54 5.62
C TYR A 55 1.27 3.78 7.07
N THR A 56 2.22 4.08 7.96
CA THR A 56 1.92 4.30 9.37
C THR A 56 1.15 5.60 9.60
N ALA A 57 1.45 6.66 8.85
CA ALA A 57 0.67 7.91 8.87
C ALA A 57 -0.77 7.69 8.39
N TRP A 58 -0.95 6.94 7.30
CA TRP A 58 -2.27 6.58 6.77
C TRP A 58 -3.10 5.78 7.78
N LEU A 59 -2.51 4.76 8.39
CA LEU A 59 -3.19 3.98 9.42
C LEU A 59 -3.49 4.79 10.67
N GLY A 60 -2.61 5.73 11.04
CA GLY A 60 -2.87 6.70 12.11
C GLY A 60 -4.11 7.52 11.83
N ALA A 61 -4.28 7.98 10.58
CA ALA A 61 -5.48 8.70 10.14
C ALA A 61 -6.73 7.80 10.19
N LEU A 62 -6.65 6.54 9.76
CA LEU A 62 -7.78 5.60 9.81
C LEU A 62 -8.22 5.30 11.25
N VAL A 63 -7.27 5.09 12.17
CA VAL A 63 -7.61 4.91 13.58
C VAL A 63 -8.25 6.18 14.14
N HIS A 64 -7.76 7.36 13.76
CA HIS A 64 -8.35 8.63 14.19
C HIS A 64 -9.83 8.81 13.76
N LEU A 65 -10.22 8.30 12.58
CA LEU A 65 -11.63 8.30 12.16
C LEU A 65 -12.54 7.53 13.15
N LEU A 66 -11.99 6.50 13.81
CA LEU A 66 -12.70 5.66 14.78
C LEU A 66 -12.73 6.23 16.20
N GLU A 67 -11.86 7.19 16.52
CA GLU A 67 -11.83 7.85 17.84
C GLU A 67 -13.09 8.66 18.11
N LYS A 68 -13.76 9.14 17.06
CA LYS A 68 -15.03 9.86 17.18
C LYS A 68 -16.22 8.97 17.54
N THR A 69 -16.05 7.65 17.55
CA THR A 69 -17.16 6.68 17.64
C THR A 69 -17.30 5.96 18.98
N SER A 70 -16.64 6.45 20.06
CA SER A 70 -16.67 6.03 21.48
C SER A 70 -17.05 4.55 21.75
N GLY A 71 -16.12 3.76 22.30
CA GLY A 71 -16.46 2.45 22.88
C GLY A 71 -15.40 1.34 22.77
N SER A 72 -15.82 0.07 22.91
CA SER A 72 -14.94 -1.10 22.88
C SER A 72 -14.20 -1.29 21.55
N LEU A 73 -14.81 -0.90 20.44
CA LEU A 73 -14.22 -1.00 19.10
C LEU A 73 -13.12 0.04 18.86
N GLU A 74 -13.20 1.23 19.47
CA GLU A 74 -12.11 2.21 19.43
C GLU A 74 -10.87 1.64 20.11
N ARG A 75 -11.03 1.06 21.32
CA ARG A 75 -9.93 0.40 22.03
C ARG A 75 -9.30 -0.72 21.19
N LYS A 76 -10.12 -1.47 20.44
CA LYS A 76 -9.64 -2.51 19.53
C LYS A 76 -8.83 -1.92 18.36
N ALA A 77 -9.30 -0.84 17.74
CA ALA A 77 -8.59 -0.15 16.68
C ALA A 77 -7.25 0.43 17.14
N ARG A 78 -7.19 1.00 18.35
CA ARG A 78 -5.92 1.46 18.96
C ARG A 78 -4.95 0.32 19.21
N LYS A 79 -5.43 -0.84 19.67
CA LYS A 79 -4.62 -2.06 19.81
C LYS A 79 -4.07 -2.54 18.47
N PHE A 80 -4.88 -2.53 17.42
CA PHE A 80 -4.41 -2.84 16.07
C PHE A 80 -3.30 -1.90 15.62
N GLY A 81 -3.43 -0.59 15.88
CA GLY A 81 -2.36 0.37 15.61
C GLY A 81 -1.05 0.03 16.32
N ASN A 82 -1.10 -0.39 17.60
CA ASN A 82 0.10 -0.83 18.32
C ASN A 82 0.73 -2.10 17.71
N TRP A 83 -0.10 -3.08 17.32
CA TRP A 83 0.39 -4.29 16.65
C TRP A 83 1.06 -4.00 15.31
N ILE A 84 0.50 -3.07 14.54
CA ILE A 84 1.10 -2.61 13.27
C ILE A 84 2.48 -1.99 13.53
N VAL A 85 2.62 -1.17 14.57
CA VAL A 85 3.93 -0.59 14.94
C VAL A 85 4.95 -1.68 15.22
N ILE A 86 4.59 -2.69 16.02
CA ILE A 86 5.49 -3.82 16.34
C ILE A 86 5.89 -4.56 15.05
N ALA A 87 4.92 -4.87 14.18
CA ALA A 87 5.15 -5.56 12.92
C ALA A 87 6.07 -4.76 11.98
N VAL A 88 5.84 -3.46 11.82
CA VAL A 88 6.67 -2.56 10.99
C VAL A 88 8.13 -2.54 11.48
N TRP A 89 8.34 -2.42 12.79
CA TRP A 89 9.69 -2.42 13.36
C TRP A 89 10.37 -3.79 13.27
N ALA A 90 9.62 -4.89 13.46
CA ALA A 90 10.16 -6.24 13.28
C ALA A 90 10.58 -6.49 11.82
N GLU A 91 9.77 -6.05 10.86
CA GLU A 91 10.08 -6.17 9.44
C GLU A 91 11.33 -5.35 9.07
N MET A 92 11.43 -4.11 9.57
CA MET A 92 12.63 -3.28 9.39
C MET A 92 13.87 -3.93 10.00
N PHE A 93 13.75 -4.46 11.21
CA PHE A 93 14.85 -5.17 11.87
C PHE A 93 15.37 -6.34 11.02
N PHE A 94 14.48 -7.18 10.48
CA PHE A 94 14.90 -8.31 9.64
C PHE A 94 15.51 -7.88 8.30
N LEU A 95 14.97 -6.82 7.69
CA LEU A 95 15.54 -6.21 6.49
C LEU A 95 16.98 -5.74 6.74
N ASP A 96 17.18 -4.95 7.79
CA ASP A 96 18.48 -4.37 8.14
C ASP A 96 19.47 -5.47 8.57
N LEU A 97 19.00 -6.46 9.33
CA LEU A 97 19.82 -7.60 9.75
C LEU A 97 20.37 -8.37 8.54
N GLN A 98 19.53 -8.71 7.56
CA GLN A 98 19.97 -9.42 6.36
C GLN A 98 20.91 -8.55 5.51
N THR A 99 20.60 -7.26 5.35
CA THR A 99 21.48 -6.32 4.65
C THR A 99 22.85 -6.21 5.33
N LEU A 100 22.91 -6.14 6.66
CA LEU A 100 24.17 -6.12 7.41
C LEU A 100 24.94 -7.44 7.26
N ARG A 101 24.23 -8.58 7.31
CA ARG A 101 24.80 -9.92 7.06
C ARG A 101 25.30 -10.13 5.62
N GLY A 102 25.05 -9.21 4.70
CA GLY A 102 25.50 -9.33 3.31
C GLY A 102 24.67 -10.35 2.52
N THR A 103 23.40 -10.53 2.87
CA THR A 103 22.50 -11.47 2.18
C THR A 103 21.11 -10.90 1.96
N THR A 104 20.29 -11.58 1.16
CA THR A 104 18.91 -11.20 0.89
C THR A 104 17.94 -11.71 1.96
N VAL A 105 16.84 -10.97 2.15
CA VAL A 105 15.76 -11.32 3.09
C VAL A 105 14.59 -12.06 2.44
N HIS A 106 14.40 -11.91 1.12
CA HIS A 106 13.32 -12.62 0.40
C HIS A 106 13.90 -13.75 -0.43
N PHE A 107 13.14 -14.83 -0.52
CA PHE A 107 13.45 -16.02 -1.30
C PHE A 107 14.68 -16.78 -0.79
N ASN A 108 15.26 -16.41 0.36
CA ASN A 108 16.55 -16.92 0.81
C ASN A 108 16.38 -18.16 1.71
N PHE A 109 16.74 -19.32 1.20
CA PHE A 109 16.70 -20.62 1.87
C PHE A 109 18.10 -21.24 2.05
N ARG A 110 19.17 -20.47 1.85
CA ARG A 110 20.57 -20.94 1.97
C ARG A 110 20.92 -21.55 3.33
N THR A 111 20.32 -21.04 4.41
CA THR A 111 20.51 -21.54 5.76
C THR A 111 19.18 -21.61 6.52
N VAL A 112 19.13 -22.41 7.59
CA VAL A 112 17.96 -22.48 8.48
C VAL A 112 17.59 -21.09 9.03
N LEU A 113 18.59 -20.29 9.41
CA LEU A 113 18.35 -18.93 9.91
C LEU A 113 17.73 -18.05 8.83
N ASP A 114 18.22 -18.12 7.59
CA ASP A 114 17.70 -17.31 6.48
C ASP A 114 16.25 -17.70 6.14
N ALA A 115 15.96 -18.99 6.11
CA ALA A 115 14.61 -19.49 5.89
C ALA A 115 13.65 -19.04 7.00
N VAL A 116 14.06 -19.13 8.27
CA VAL A 116 13.26 -18.65 9.41
C VAL A 116 12.99 -17.15 9.31
N ILE A 117 13.99 -16.35 8.94
CA ILE A 117 13.81 -14.90 8.76
C ILE A 117 12.85 -14.61 7.59
N PHE A 118 13.02 -15.28 6.45
CA PHE A 118 12.15 -15.10 5.29
C PHE A 118 10.69 -15.43 5.61
N GLU A 119 10.44 -16.60 6.20
CA GLU A 119 9.10 -17.04 6.62
C GLU A 119 8.50 -16.09 7.67
N SER A 120 9.32 -15.59 8.60
CA SER A 120 8.88 -14.63 9.61
C SER A 120 8.42 -13.32 8.98
N VAL A 121 9.17 -12.78 8.01
CA VAL A 121 8.77 -11.57 7.27
C VAL A 121 7.49 -11.82 6.47
N GLY A 122 7.35 -12.97 5.81
CA GLY A 122 6.11 -13.35 5.12
C GLY A 122 4.90 -13.44 6.05
N ALA A 123 5.06 -14.01 7.24
CA ALA A 123 4.02 -14.10 8.26
C ALA A 123 3.65 -12.73 8.84
N ILE A 124 4.63 -11.84 9.04
CA ILE A 124 4.43 -10.45 9.47
C ILE A 124 3.60 -9.69 8.42
N ALA A 125 4.01 -9.76 7.15
CA ALA A 125 3.30 -9.12 6.04
C ALA A 125 1.85 -9.60 5.93
N THR A 126 1.63 -10.92 6.01
CA THR A 126 0.28 -11.52 6.00
C THR A 126 -0.56 -11.03 7.18
N THR A 127 0.04 -10.97 8.37
CA THR A 127 -0.63 -10.47 9.58
C THR A 127 -1.02 -8.99 9.44
N LEU A 128 -0.18 -8.16 8.83
CA LEU A 128 -0.50 -6.75 8.54
C LEU A 128 -1.72 -6.63 7.63
N VAL A 129 -1.81 -7.45 6.58
CA VAL A 129 -2.98 -7.48 5.68
C VAL A 129 -4.26 -7.84 6.45
N VAL A 130 -4.20 -8.87 7.32
CA VAL A 130 -5.33 -9.26 8.18
C VAL A 130 -5.73 -8.13 9.12
N ILE A 131 -4.78 -7.47 9.78
CA ILE A 131 -5.08 -6.34 10.68
C ILE A 131 -5.71 -5.18 9.90
N ASN A 132 -5.23 -4.88 8.69
CA ASN A 132 -5.82 -3.85 7.83
C ASN A 132 -7.26 -4.18 7.44
N LEU A 133 -7.54 -5.42 7.05
CA LEU A 133 -8.89 -5.90 6.77
C LEU A 133 -9.82 -5.71 7.98
N LEU A 134 -9.35 -6.08 9.18
CA LEU A 134 -10.12 -5.93 10.42
C LEU A 134 -10.35 -4.45 10.76
N LEU A 135 -9.36 -3.59 10.59
CA LEU A 135 -9.49 -2.15 10.82
C LEU A 135 -10.52 -1.53 9.86
N VAL A 136 -10.42 -1.84 8.57
CA VAL A 136 -11.36 -1.37 7.55
C VAL A 136 -12.77 -1.88 7.82
N ALA A 137 -12.93 -3.15 8.18
CA ALA A 137 -14.23 -3.71 8.54
C ALA A 137 -14.89 -2.93 9.69
N VAL A 138 -14.10 -2.48 10.68
CA VAL A 138 -14.60 -1.62 11.77
C VAL A 138 -15.01 -0.24 11.25
N VAL A 139 -14.20 0.40 10.40
CA VAL A 139 -14.53 1.71 9.75
C VAL A 139 -15.84 1.61 8.99
N LEU A 140 -16.02 0.57 8.19
CA LEU A 140 -17.21 0.33 7.39
C LEU A 140 -18.44 0.05 8.26
N LYS A 141 -18.30 -0.81 9.28
CA LYS A 141 -19.38 -1.14 10.22
C LYS A 141 -19.86 0.10 10.98
N LYS A 142 -18.94 0.99 11.35
CA LYS A 142 -19.25 2.22 12.09
C LYS A 142 -19.65 3.39 11.21
N ARG A 143 -19.55 3.25 9.88
CA ARG A 143 -19.74 4.35 8.93
C ARG A 143 -18.93 5.58 9.32
N ALA A 144 -17.68 5.37 9.72
CA ALA A 144 -16.82 6.40 10.32
C ALA A 144 -16.26 7.43 9.31
N ALA A 145 -16.68 7.36 8.04
CA ALA A 145 -16.28 8.25 6.96
C ALA A 145 -17.44 8.49 5.98
N ALA A 146 -17.30 9.49 5.11
CA ALA A 146 -18.28 9.78 4.07
C ALA A 146 -18.44 8.59 3.09
N PRO A 147 -19.62 8.40 2.45
CA PRO A 147 -19.86 7.26 1.57
C PRO A 147 -18.84 7.06 0.42
N PRO A 148 -18.35 8.10 -0.27
CA PRO A 148 -17.30 7.94 -1.28
C PRO A 148 -15.99 7.39 -0.69
N VAL A 149 -15.58 7.89 0.48
CA VAL A 149 -14.37 7.43 1.18
C VAL A 149 -14.51 5.97 1.61
N MET A 150 -15.68 5.57 2.12
CA MET A 150 -15.94 4.16 2.47
C MET A 150 -15.90 3.23 1.26
N LEU A 151 -16.43 3.67 0.10
CA LEU A 151 -16.32 2.89 -1.14
C LEU A 151 -14.87 2.77 -1.59
N ALA A 152 -14.11 3.88 -1.56
CA ALA A 152 -12.71 3.89 -1.94
C ALA A 152 -11.86 2.99 -1.03
N LEU A 153 -12.15 2.99 0.28
CA LEU A 153 -11.56 2.05 1.23
C LEU A 153 -11.86 0.60 0.88
N LYS A 154 -13.10 0.26 0.51
CA LYS A 154 -13.46 -1.11 0.10
C LYS A 154 -12.68 -1.55 -1.13
N ILE A 155 -12.67 -0.73 -2.19
CA ILE A 155 -11.96 -1.06 -3.44
C ILE A 155 -10.46 -1.18 -3.18
N GLY A 156 -9.86 -0.20 -2.49
CA GLY A 156 -8.43 -0.22 -2.16
C GLY A 156 -8.04 -1.40 -1.27
N THR A 157 -8.91 -1.83 -0.36
CA THR A 157 -8.66 -3.02 0.48
C THR A 157 -8.75 -4.32 -0.32
N TRP A 158 -9.68 -4.42 -1.28
CA TRP A 158 -9.72 -5.58 -2.17
C TRP A 158 -8.48 -5.68 -3.05
N LEU A 159 -7.98 -4.54 -3.55
CA LEU A 159 -6.74 -4.48 -4.32
C LEU A 159 -5.51 -4.80 -3.46
N LEU A 160 -5.49 -4.37 -2.20
CA LEU A 160 -4.46 -4.79 -1.23
C LEU A 160 -4.43 -6.31 -1.09
N VAL A 161 -5.60 -6.96 -0.93
CA VAL A 161 -5.68 -8.43 -0.84
C VAL A 161 -5.23 -9.09 -2.14
N ALA A 162 -5.75 -8.64 -3.29
CA ALA A 162 -5.35 -9.18 -4.60
C ALA A 162 -3.84 -9.04 -4.83
N SER A 163 -3.26 -7.89 -4.49
CA SER A 163 -1.82 -7.68 -4.53
C SER A 163 -1.06 -8.57 -3.55
N SER A 164 -1.59 -8.80 -2.35
CA SER A 164 -0.97 -9.71 -1.39
C SER A 164 -0.88 -11.14 -1.93
N LEU A 165 -1.87 -11.57 -2.73
CA LEU A 165 -1.82 -12.85 -3.43
C LEU A 165 -0.73 -12.89 -4.51
N VAL A 166 -0.47 -11.77 -5.21
CA VAL A 166 0.70 -11.65 -6.10
C VAL A 166 2.01 -11.76 -5.30
N GLY A 167 2.06 -11.13 -4.12
CA GLY A 167 3.17 -11.26 -3.17
C GLY A 167 3.46 -12.70 -2.77
N ILE A 168 2.40 -13.43 -2.40
CA ILE A 168 2.45 -14.85 -2.06
C ILE A 168 2.87 -15.69 -3.27
N TYR A 169 2.35 -15.37 -4.46
CA TYR A 169 2.71 -16.07 -5.69
C TYR A 169 4.21 -15.97 -5.99
N MET A 170 4.84 -14.80 -5.79
CA MET A 170 6.29 -14.63 -5.96
C MET A 170 7.13 -15.53 -5.03
N ALA A 171 6.58 -15.98 -3.90
CA ALA A 171 7.28 -16.84 -2.95
C ALA A 171 7.22 -18.34 -3.28
N PHE A 172 6.46 -18.75 -4.31
CA PHE A 172 6.42 -20.14 -4.74
C PHE A 172 7.56 -20.47 -5.70
N PRO A 173 8.10 -21.70 -5.67
CA PRO A 173 9.15 -22.10 -6.60
C PRO A 173 8.70 -21.98 -8.07
N THR A 174 9.53 -21.36 -8.89
CA THR A 174 9.32 -21.20 -10.34
C THR A 174 10.16 -22.16 -11.18
N GLU A 175 11.25 -22.70 -10.62
CA GLU A 175 12.25 -23.52 -11.31
C GLU A 175 12.30 -24.98 -10.80
N PRO A 176 12.85 -25.92 -11.59
CA PRO A 176 13.15 -27.27 -11.14
C PRO A 176 14.02 -27.30 -9.86
N GLY A 177 13.77 -28.26 -8.98
CA GLY A 177 14.38 -28.32 -7.64
C GLY A 177 13.47 -27.75 -6.54
N GLY A 178 12.50 -26.90 -6.89
CA GLY A 178 11.45 -26.50 -5.96
C GLY A 178 11.99 -25.89 -4.66
N TRP A 179 11.50 -26.40 -3.51
CA TRP A 179 11.89 -25.93 -2.18
C TRP A 179 13.26 -26.44 -1.69
N SER A 180 13.95 -27.31 -2.45
CA SER A 180 15.31 -27.74 -2.08
C SER A 180 16.40 -26.78 -2.57
N ASN A 181 16.02 -25.69 -3.24
CA ASN A 181 16.95 -24.69 -3.75
C ASN A 181 17.31 -23.67 -2.65
N ASP A 182 18.53 -23.13 -2.74
CA ASP A 182 19.01 -22.02 -1.90
C ASP A 182 18.19 -20.74 -2.08
N VAL A 183 17.57 -20.59 -3.25
CA VAL A 183 16.67 -19.49 -3.59
C VAL A 183 15.34 -20.06 -4.06
N VAL A 184 14.24 -19.68 -3.42
CA VAL A 184 12.89 -20.16 -3.75
C VAL A 184 11.97 -18.99 -4.08
N GLY A 185 11.42 -19.03 -5.29
CA GLY A 185 10.57 -17.99 -5.83
C GLY A 185 11.35 -16.89 -6.52
N ALA A 186 10.61 -16.04 -7.22
CA ALA A 186 11.14 -14.95 -8.02
C ALA A 186 10.06 -13.90 -8.25
N HIS A 187 10.50 -12.67 -8.53
CA HIS A 187 9.61 -11.64 -9.03
C HIS A 187 9.73 -11.43 -10.54
N SER A 188 10.85 -11.82 -11.15
CA SER A 188 11.07 -11.76 -12.58
C SER A 188 10.40 -12.95 -13.28
N VAL A 189 9.89 -12.71 -14.48
CA VAL A 189 9.26 -13.73 -15.33
C VAL A 189 9.87 -13.63 -16.72
N GLY A 190 10.42 -14.73 -17.24
CA GLY A 190 11.04 -14.74 -18.56
C GLY A 190 12.34 -13.94 -18.68
N ALA A 191 13.02 -13.69 -17.56
CA ALA A 191 14.36 -13.09 -17.50
C ALA A 191 15.24 -13.85 -16.49
N ASP A 192 16.54 -13.85 -16.75
CA ASP A 192 17.54 -14.50 -15.90
C ASP A 192 17.64 -13.84 -14.52
N ILE A 193 18.24 -14.55 -13.55
CA ILE A 193 18.32 -14.08 -12.15
C ILE A 193 19.12 -12.77 -12.03
N ASP A 194 20.09 -12.55 -12.92
CA ASP A 194 21.01 -11.40 -12.95
C ASP A 194 20.64 -10.36 -14.02
N HIS A 195 19.39 -10.37 -14.50
CA HIS A 195 18.85 -9.40 -15.46
C HIS A 195 19.14 -7.94 -15.09
N ASP A 196 19.26 -7.13 -16.13
CA ASP A 196 19.41 -5.69 -15.98
C ASP A 196 18.19 -5.06 -15.31
N VAL A 197 18.44 -3.99 -14.57
CA VAL A 197 17.42 -3.27 -13.83
C VAL A 197 17.38 -1.80 -14.21
N THR A 198 16.19 -1.24 -14.18
CA THR A 198 15.97 0.18 -14.42
C THR A 198 16.70 1.06 -13.38
N PRO A 199 17.24 2.22 -13.81
CA PRO A 199 17.84 3.16 -12.88
C PRO A 199 16.85 3.61 -11.80
N VAL A 200 17.37 3.92 -10.60
CA VAL A 200 16.64 4.50 -9.46
C VAL A 200 15.66 3.56 -8.76
N ILE A 201 14.72 2.95 -9.48
CA ILE A 201 13.70 2.07 -8.89
C ILE A 201 14.05 0.59 -8.99
N PHE A 202 15.07 0.21 -9.75
CA PHE A 202 15.61 -1.15 -9.79
C PHE A 202 14.55 -2.24 -10.03
N TRP A 203 13.54 -1.92 -10.84
CA TRP A 203 12.65 -2.92 -11.44
C TRP A 203 13.33 -3.54 -12.65
N ALA A 204 12.92 -4.75 -13.04
CA ALA A 204 13.50 -5.43 -14.19
C ALA A 204 13.45 -4.52 -15.43
N ALA A 205 14.57 -4.43 -16.15
CA ALA A 205 14.64 -3.76 -17.45
C ALA A 205 14.25 -4.70 -18.59
N GLU A 206 14.40 -6.00 -18.37
CA GLU A 206 14.08 -7.07 -19.31
C GLU A 206 13.18 -8.10 -18.63
N GLY A 207 12.34 -8.79 -19.40
CA GLY A 207 11.35 -9.73 -18.86
C GLY A 207 10.27 -9.06 -18.00
N GLY A 208 9.31 -9.84 -17.53
CA GLY A 208 8.24 -9.36 -16.68
C GLY A 208 8.67 -9.16 -15.23
N ASP A 209 8.08 -8.19 -14.53
CA ASP A 209 8.35 -7.94 -13.10
C ASP A 209 7.05 -7.83 -12.28
N LEU A 210 6.76 -8.85 -11.48
CA LEU A 210 5.58 -8.93 -10.62
C LEU A 210 5.60 -7.87 -9.51
N ARG A 211 6.75 -7.25 -9.20
CA ARG A 211 6.82 -6.15 -8.22
C ARG A 211 6.00 -4.94 -8.66
N VAL A 212 5.86 -4.71 -9.97
CA VAL A 212 5.11 -3.56 -10.51
C VAL A 212 3.63 -3.68 -10.16
N SER A 213 3.03 -4.82 -10.48
CA SER A 213 1.61 -5.08 -10.16
C SER A 213 1.37 -5.17 -8.66
N HIS A 214 2.28 -5.81 -7.93
CA HIS A 214 2.24 -5.85 -6.48
C HIS A 214 2.25 -4.44 -5.88
N PHE A 215 3.20 -3.59 -6.27
CA PHE A 215 3.31 -2.19 -5.83
C PHE A 215 2.02 -1.41 -6.09
N ILE A 216 1.50 -1.46 -7.33
CA ILE A 216 0.25 -0.79 -7.70
C ILE A 216 -0.89 -1.25 -6.78
N GLY A 217 -1.13 -2.55 -6.66
CA GLY A 217 -2.26 -3.03 -5.87
C GLY A 217 -2.12 -2.77 -4.36
N LEU A 218 -0.90 -2.79 -3.79
CA LEU A 218 -0.68 -2.42 -2.39
C LEU A 218 -1.07 -0.96 -2.13
N HIS A 219 -0.65 -0.05 -3.01
CA HIS A 219 -0.85 1.39 -2.81
C HIS A 219 -2.28 1.87 -3.09
N ALA A 220 -3.12 1.05 -3.74
CA ALA A 220 -4.55 1.32 -3.90
C ALA A 220 -5.26 1.59 -2.56
N PHE A 221 -4.85 0.88 -1.51
CA PHE A 221 -5.40 0.98 -0.15
C PHE A 221 -5.20 2.36 0.48
N GLN A 222 -4.14 3.08 0.07
CA GLN A 222 -3.85 4.43 0.51
C GLN A 222 -4.42 5.45 -0.49
N LEU A 223 -4.10 5.28 -1.77
CA LEU A 223 -4.32 6.31 -2.77
C LEU A 223 -5.80 6.61 -3.02
N LEU A 224 -6.62 5.57 -3.25
CA LEU A 224 -8.05 5.74 -3.55
C LEU A 224 -8.80 6.49 -2.43
N PRO A 225 -8.71 6.08 -1.15
CA PRO A 225 -9.41 6.80 -0.09
C PRO A 225 -8.80 8.18 0.21
N LEU A 226 -7.49 8.38 0.06
CA LEU A 226 -6.90 9.72 0.17
C LEU A 226 -7.43 10.67 -0.91
N ILE A 227 -7.58 10.21 -2.16
CA ILE A 227 -8.22 10.98 -3.23
C ILE A 227 -9.66 11.34 -2.85
N ALA A 228 -10.45 10.38 -2.36
CA ALA A 228 -11.83 10.63 -1.95
C ALA A 228 -11.94 11.58 -0.74
N MET A 229 -10.97 11.57 0.18
CA MET A 229 -10.93 12.46 1.34
C MET A 229 -10.53 13.89 0.95
N PHE A 230 -9.43 14.06 0.23
CA PHE A 230 -8.87 15.38 -0.08
C PHE A 230 -9.57 16.09 -1.24
N LEU A 231 -10.13 15.33 -2.18
CA LEU A 231 -10.91 15.86 -3.30
C LEU A 231 -12.42 15.67 -3.10
N SER A 232 -12.87 15.63 -1.85
CA SER A 232 -14.27 15.35 -1.46
C SER A 232 -15.33 16.24 -2.11
N ARG A 233 -14.98 17.48 -2.51
CA ARG A 233 -15.87 18.38 -3.27
C ARG A 233 -16.16 17.91 -4.70
N TRP A 234 -15.35 16.99 -5.21
CA TRP A 234 -15.27 16.59 -6.61
C TRP A 234 -15.36 15.08 -6.80
N VAL A 235 -15.21 14.31 -5.73
CA VAL A 235 -15.16 12.85 -5.74
C VAL A 235 -16.36 12.31 -4.97
N ASP A 236 -17.43 12.07 -5.71
CA ASP A 236 -18.61 11.37 -5.21
C ASP A 236 -18.49 9.85 -5.40
N ARG A 237 -19.57 9.12 -5.14
CA ARG A 237 -19.59 7.66 -5.26
C ARG A 237 -19.40 7.17 -6.69
N ARG A 238 -19.90 7.91 -7.70
CA ARG A 238 -19.75 7.57 -9.12
C ARG A 238 -18.29 7.77 -9.54
N MET A 239 -17.68 8.89 -9.16
CA MET A 239 -16.27 9.17 -9.40
C MET A 239 -15.36 8.10 -8.77
N VAL A 240 -15.65 7.66 -7.54
CA VAL A 240 -14.88 6.58 -6.90
C VAL A 240 -14.98 5.26 -7.68
N TRP A 241 -16.16 4.91 -8.22
CA TRP A 241 -16.26 3.73 -9.09
C TRP A 241 -15.41 3.85 -10.34
N VAL A 242 -15.44 5.00 -11.01
CA VAL A 242 -14.61 5.24 -12.21
C VAL A 242 -13.13 5.12 -11.88
N LEU A 243 -12.66 5.83 -10.84
CA LEU A 243 -11.27 5.81 -10.42
C LEU A 243 -10.84 4.41 -9.95
N GLY A 244 -11.69 3.72 -9.19
CA GLY A 244 -11.45 2.36 -8.71
C GLY A 244 -11.38 1.34 -9.85
N THR A 245 -12.26 1.42 -10.84
CA THR A 245 -12.24 0.57 -12.02
C THR A 245 -11.00 0.83 -12.87
N GLY A 246 -10.66 2.10 -13.14
CA GLY A 246 -9.44 2.46 -13.86
C GLY A 246 -8.18 1.96 -13.15
N TYR A 247 -8.09 2.14 -11.84
CA TYR A 247 -6.97 1.66 -11.05
C TYR A 247 -6.86 0.13 -11.04
N THR A 248 -8.00 -0.57 -10.92
CA THR A 248 -8.06 -2.04 -11.01
C THR A 248 -7.59 -2.52 -12.38
N ALA A 249 -7.98 -1.85 -13.45
CA ALA A 249 -7.56 -2.20 -14.80
C ALA A 249 -6.04 -1.99 -14.99
N VAL A 250 -5.45 -0.92 -14.43
CA VAL A 250 -4.00 -0.72 -14.43
C VAL A 250 -3.28 -1.82 -13.64
N PHE A 251 -3.78 -2.18 -12.46
CA PHE A 251 -3.26 -3.32 -11.70
C PHE A 251 -3.27 -4.61 -12.52
N LEU A 252 -4.42 -4.95 -13.12
CA LEU A 252 -4.55 -6.17 -13.93
C LEU A 252 -3.67 -6.14 -15.18
N LEU A 253 -3.60 -5.01 -15.88
CA LEU A 253 -2.72 -4.86 -17.05
C LEU A 253 -1.26 -5.07 -16.67
N SER A 254 -0.79 -4.45 -15.58
CA SER A 254 0.59 -4.63 -15.10
C SER A 254 0.87 -6.07 -14.66
N LEU A 255 -0.12 -6.78 -14.12
CA LEU A 255 0.01 -8.19 -13.76
C LEU A 255 0.11 -9.07 -15.02
N VAL A 256 -0.75 -8.83 -16.01
CA VAL A 256 -0.72 -9.56 -17.29
C VAL A 256 0.57 -9.28 -18.05
N GLN A 257 1.04 -8.03 -18.09
CA GLN A 257 2.32 -7.64 -18.68
C GLN A 257 3.47 -8.42 -18.02
N ALA A 258 3.52 -8.44 -16.69
CA ALA A 258 4.55 -9.19 -15.96
C ALA A 258 4.47 -10.70 -16.23
N LEU A 259 3.27 -11.30 -16.19
CA LEU A 259 3.10 -12.73 -16.46
C LEU A 259 3.39 -13.12 -17.91
N ALA A 260 3.27 -12.18 -18.85
CA ALA A 260 3.64 -12.36 -20.25
C ALA A 260 5.17 -12.29 -20.48
N GLY A 261 5.96 -12.03 -19.42
CA GLY A 261 7.41 -11.85 -19.54
C GLY A 261 7.79 -10.55 -20.23
N GLU A 262 6.94 -9.53 -20.18
CA GLU A 262 7.14 -8.26 -20.87
C GLU A 262 7.75 -7.20 -19.94
N ALA A 263 8.83 -6.57 -20.41
CA ALA A 263 9.54 -5.50 -19.71
C ALA A 263 8.57 -4.38 -19.26
N PRO A 264 8.65 -3.92 -18.00
CA PRO A 264 7.78 -2.87 -17.48
C PRO A 264 7.78 -1.57 -18.30
N PHE A 265 8.95 -1.19 -18.84
CA PHE A 265 9.16 0.07 -19.54
C PHE A 265 9.42 -0.06 -21.04
N GLU A 266 9.37 -1.29 -21.57
CA GLU A 266 9.38 -1.56 -23.00
C GLU A 266 8.15 -2.40 -23.39
N PRO A 267 6.93 -1.87 -23.15
CA PRO A 267 5.73 -2.63 -23.38
C PRO A 267 5.48 -2.89 -24.87
N SER A 268 4.89 -4.04 -25.15
CA SER A 268 4.45 -4.45 -26.47
C SER A 268 3.30 -3.58 -26.96
N ALA A 269 3.06 -3.56 -28.28
CA ALA A 269 1.95 -2.80 -28.87
C ALA A 269 0.57 -3.17 -28.26
N PRO A 270 0.23 -4.46 -28.02
CA PRO A 270 -1.00 -4.81 -27.31
C PRO A 270 -1.10 -4.19 -25.91
N THR A 271 -0.04 -4.23 -25.11
CA THR A 271 -0.01 -3.64 -23.77
C THR A 271 -0.19 -2.12 -23.82
N LEU A 272 0.47 -1.45 -24.77
CA LEU A 272 0.31 -0.01 -25.01
C LEU A 272 -1.11 0.35 -25.43
N LEU A 273 -1.72 -0.41 -26.33
CA LEU A 273 -3.10 -0.20 -26.77
C LEU A 273 -4.10 -0.42 -25.62
N ALA A 274 -3.90 -1.47 -24.81
CA ALA A 274 -4.72 -1.71 -23.62
C ALA A 274 -4.56 -0.58 -22.60
N GLY A 275 -3.34 -0.12 -22.33
CA GLY A 275 -3.07 1.03 -21.47
C GLY A 275 -3.74 2.31 -21.97
N GLY A 276 -3.65 2.58 -23.28
CA GLY A 276 -4.34 3.70 -23.92
C GLY A 276 -5.86 3.62 -23.80
N ALA A 277 -6.44 2.43 -23.99
CA ALA A 277 -7.87 2.21 -23.82
C ALA A 277 -8.33 2.39 -22.36
N ILE A 278 -7.55 1.89 -21.38
CA ILE A 278 -7.82 2.09 -19.95
C ILE A 278 -7.77 3.58 -19.60
N LEU A 279 -6.76 4.30 -20.08
CA LEU A 279 -6.63 5.74 -19.85
C LEU A 279 -7.80 6.51 -20.46
N ALA A 280 -8.10 6.28 -21.74
CA ALA A 280 -9.20 6.94 -22.44
C ALA A 280 -10.55 6.64 -21.79
N GLY A 281 -10.81 5.37 -21.44
CA GLY A 281 -12.04 4.96 -20.74
C GLY A 281 -12.15 5.57 -19.36
N THR A 282 -11.06 5.66 -18.60
CA THR A 282 -11.04 6.30 -17.28
C THR A 282 -11.30 7.80 -17.40
N LEU A 283 -10.68 8.50 -18.35
CA LEU A 283 -10.90 9.92 -18.59
C LEU A 283 -12.34 10.21 -19.04
N ALA A 284 -12.87 9.42 -19.98
CA ALA A 284 -14.26 9.51 -20.41
C ALA A 284 -15.22 9.25 -19.23
N GLY A 285 -14.92 8.25 -18.39
CA GLY A 285 -15.64 7.97 -17.16
C GLY A 285 -15.60 9.13 -16.16
N ILE A 286 -14.44 9.80 -16.02
CA ILE A 286 -14.29 10.96 -15.13
C ILE A 286 -15.19 12.09 -15.63
N VAL A 287 -15.16 12.41 -16.94
CA VAL A 287 -16.03 13.43 -17.54
C VAL A 287 -17.49 13.06 -17.33
N TRP A 288 -17.88 11.82 -17.62
CA TRP A 288 -19.23 11.32 -17.41
C TRP A 288 -19.69 11.45 -15.95
N ALA A 289 -18.87 11.03 -14.99
CA ALA A 289 -19.19 11.10 -13.57
C ALA A 289 -19.27 12.55 -13.07
N ARG A 290 -18.50 13.48 -13.64
CA ARG A 290 -18.62 14.92 -13.35
C ARG A 290 -19.90 15.53 -13.88
N LEU A 291 -20.31 15.16 -15.08
CA LEU A 291 -21.54 15.65 -15.70
C LEU A 291 -22.80 15.03 -15.09
N ASN A 292 -22.65 13.87 -14.44
CA ASN A 292 -23.73 13.12 -13.81
C ASN A 292 -23.39 12.85 -12.34
N PRO A 293 -23.40 13.88 -11.46
CA PRO A 293 -23.15 13.67 -10.04
C PRO A 293 -24.19 12.71 -9.43
N SER A 294 -23.73 11.79 -8.59
CA SER A 294 -24.58 10.88 -7.83
C SER A 294 -25.40 11.71 -6.86
N ASP A 295 -26.73 11.71 -6.99
CA ASP A 295 -27.64 12.40 -6.08
C ASP A 295 -27.41 11.95 -4.62
N ALA A 296 -26.59 12.72 -3.92
CA ALA A 296 -26.58 12.82 -2.47
C ALA A 296 -27.10 14.23 -2.18
N PRO A 297 -28.15 14.40 -1.37
CA PRO A 297 -28.74 15.72 -1.16
C PRO A 297 -27.67 16.68 -0.63
N PRO A 298 -27.71 17.97 -1.04
CA PRO A 298 -26.84 18.98 -0.47
C PRO A 298 -27.00 18.96 1.05
N VAL A 299 -25.88 19.02 1.78
CA VAL A 299 -25.90 19.21 3.24
C VAL A 299 -26.81 20.41 3.51
N PRO A 300 -27.92 20.25 4.27
CA PRO A 300 -28.74 21.39 4.62
C PRO A 300 -27.87 22.44 5.30
N PRO A 301 -28.05 23.75 5.04
CA PRO A 301 -27.39 24.77 5.84
C PRO A 301 -27.67 24.48 7.32
N ALA A 302 -26.65 24.66 8.16
CA ALA A 302 -26.77 24.43 9.60
C ALA A 302 -28.06 25.09 10.10
N PRO A 303 -28.88 24.41 10.92
CA PRO A 303 -30.08 25.02 11.46
C PRO A 303 -29.68 26.33 12.12
N GLU A 304 -30.30 27.42 11.65
CA GLU A 304 -30.17 28.73 12.23
C GLU A 304 -30.40 28.57 13.73
N ARG A 305 -29.38 28.96 14.51
CA ARG A 305 -29.34 28.75 15.95
C ARG A 305 -30.64 29.34 16.51
N ALA A 306 -31.54 28.48 17.01
CA ALA A 306 -32.80 28.93 17.57
C ALA A 306 -32.49 30.03 18.59
N THR A 307 -32.98 31.23 18.31
CA THR A 307 -32.90 32.36 19.24
C THR A 307 -33.53 31.92 20.54
N GLU A 308 -32.76 31.98 21.63
CA GLU A 308 -33.24 31.67 22.98
C GLU A 308 -34.49 32.49 23.28
N PRO A 309 -35.51 31.92 23.95
CA PRO A 309 -36.67 32.69 24.36
C PRO A 309 -36.25 33.75 25.39
N GLU A 310 -36.63 35.00 25.13
CA GLU A 310 -36.49 36.11 26.09
C GLU A 310 -37.09 35.70 27.44
N SER A 311 -36.28 35.78 28.49
CA SER A 311 -36.74 35.67 29.86
C SER A 311 -37.71 36.80 30.16
N VAL A 312 -38.98 36.48 30.28
CA VAL A 312 -40.00 37.36 30.84
C VAL A 312 -39.66 37.56 32.32
N ASN A 313 -39.20 38.77 32.67
CA ASN A 313 -39.08 39.20 34.06
C ASN A 313 -40.49 39.56 34.58
N LEU A 314 -40.87 38.91 35.68
CA LEU A 314 -41.99 39.29 36.56
C LEU A 314 -41.64 40.54 37.36
#